data_AF-A0A537DGA1-F1
#
_entry.id   AF-A0A537DGA1-F1
#
_cell.length_a   1.000
_cell.length_b   1.000
_cell.length_c   1.000
_cell.angle_alpha   90.00
_cell.angle_beta   90.00
_cell.angle_gamma   90.00
#
_symmetry.space_group_name_H-M   'P 1'
#
loop_
_entity.id
_entity.type
_entity.pdbx_description
1 polymer ?
#
loop_
_entity_poly.entity_id
_entity_poly.type
_entity_poly.pdbx_seq_one_letter_code
_entity_poly.pdbx_strand_id
1 'polypeptide(L)'
;MRAALCRVLRAEPHELSALAWAFAYFFLLLCSYYLLRPVRDALAVEAGTEKLQWLFTGTFAAMLALVPAFGWLCARLSRARLLPVVYAFFALNLLLFSARLDAALFFIWLSVFNLFVVSVFWSFMSDLFSAAQAARLYGSIAAGGSCGAIAGPLIAAGTVSKVGLTGLLLISAALLALTIVCIVMLGRWARAHPRAGDPPPDAPIGGSILAGVRAALSSPFLLGICGYLLCYTVLSTALYFAQVDIVREAVPDAGERTRLFASVDLAVNALTLLVQVLAFARLSTALGPAWLLALMPMLSLAGFLWLGAAPVLGVLIGFGVVRRIGEFSISKPARDALFTVVPREERYKAKNFIDTVIYRGGDTLSGWLLGGVPGLAFVAAAISAAWIALAFFLGGRMKTWTREDAPR
;
A
#
# COMPACT_ATOMS: atom_id res chain seq x y z
N MET A 1 7.21 -34.79 -7.90
CA MET A 1 6.69 -33.58 -7.20
C MET A 1 7.60 -32.36 -7.35
N ARG A 2 8.90 -32.40 -6.98
CA ARG A 2 9.84 -31.25 -7.13
C ARG A 2 9.95 -30.70 -8.57
N ALA A 3 10.05 -31.57 -9.58
CA ALA A 3 10.16 -31.13 -10.98
C ALA A 3 8.90 -30.44 -11.53
N ALA A 4 7.71 -30.80 -11.02
CA ALA A 4 6.45 -30.13 -11.38
C ALA A 4 6.35 -28.76 -10.69
N LEU A 5 6.77 -28.69 -9.41
CA LEU A 5 6.83 -27.43 -8.65
C LEU A 5 7.80 -26.42 -9.30
N CYS A 6 8.99 -26.87 -9.71
CA CYS A 6 9.96 -26.04 -10.44
C CYS A 6 9.39 -25.49 -11.75
N ARG A 7 8.60 -26.29 -12.49
CA ARG A 7 7.97 -25.87 -13.75
C ARG A 7 6.88 -24.82 -13.53
N VAL A 8 6.03 -25.00 -12.51
CA VAL A 8 4.94 -24.06 -12.18
C VAL A 8 5.49 -22.74 -11.62
N LEU A 9 6.47 -22.82 -10.71
CA LEU A 9 7.07 -21.65 -10.05
C LEU A 9 8.20 -21.02 -10.87
N ARG A 10 8.52 -21.57 -12.05
CA ARG A 10 9.66 -21.19 -12.89
C ARG A 10 10.93 -21.00 -12.04
N ALA A 11 11.18 -21.93 -11.11
CA ALA A 11 12.26 -21.85 -10.12
C ALA A 11 13.24 -23.01 -10.28
N GLU A 12 14.53 -22.74 -10.12
CA GLU A 12 15.55 -23.78 -10.14
C GLU A 12 15.58 -24.55 -8.81
N PRO A 13 16.04 -25.81 -8.80
CA PRO A 13 16.00 -26.65 -7.59
C PRO A 13 16.69 -26.03 -6.37
N HIS A 14 17.77 -25.27 -6.59
CA HIS A 14 18.53 -24.59 -5.53
C HIS A 14 17.87 -23.28 -5.05
N GLU A 15 16.94 -22.72 -5.82
CA GLU A 15 16.20 -21.49 -5.53
C GLU A 15 14.93 -21.76 -4.71
N LEU A 16 14.42 -23.00 -4.73
CA LEU A 16 13.16 -23.36 -4.07
C LEU A 16 13.15 -23.07 -2.56
N SER A 17 14.27 -23.30 -1.87
CA SER A 17 14.37 -22.98 -0.45
C SER A 17 14.32 -21.48 -0.20
N ALA A 18 15.03 -20.69 -1.01
CA ALA A 18 15.00 -19.23 -0.90
C ALA A 18 13.62 -18.67 -1.23
N LEU A 19 12.98 -19.21 -2.26
CA LEU A 19 11.62 -18.85 -2.64
C LEU A 19 10.63 -19.14 -1.51
N ALA A 20 10.70 -20.32 -0.89
CA ALA A 20 9.83 -20.68 0.23
C ALA A 20 10.03 -19.76 1.43
N TRP A 21 11.27 -19.43 1.78
CA TRP A 21 11.55 -18.47 2.87
C TRP A 21 11.12 -17.05 2.53
N ALA A 22 11.30 -16.59 1.29
CA ALA A 22 10.85 -15.27 0.85
C ALA A 22 9.32 -15.17 0.80
N PHE A 23 8.64 -16.23 0.35
CA PHE A 23 7.19 -16.35 0.40
C PHE A 23 6.68 -16.30 1.84
N ALA A 24 7.23 -17.14 2.72
CA ALA A 24 6.86 -17.18 4.13
C ALA A 24 7.14 -15.84 4.83
N TYR A 25 8.26 -15.20 4.50
CA TYR A 25 8.62 -13.90 5.03
C TYR A 25 7.57 -12.84 4.65
N PHE A 26 7.23 -12.72 3.36
CA PHE A 26 6.27 -11.71 2.93
C PHE A 26 4.84 -12.01 3.43
N PHE A 27 4.48 -13.29 3.50
CA PHE A 27 3.24 -13.76 4.10
C PHE A 27 3.12 -13.32 5.57
N LEU A 28 4.11 -13.66 6.40
CA LEU A 28 4.11 -13.34 7.84
C LEU A 28 4.11 -11.83 8.06
N LEU A 29 4.88 -11.09 7.26
CA LEU A 29 4.96 -9.64 7.32
C LEU A 29 3.60 -8.99 7.05
N LEU A 30 2.97 -9.33 5.93
CA LEU A 30 1.70 -8.74 5.53
C LEU A 30 0.57 -9.23 6.44
N CYS A 31 0.62 -10.48 6.89
CA CYS A 31 -0.30 -10.99 7.90
C CYS A 31 -0.23 -10.17 9.20
N SER A 32 0.98 -9.86 9.69
CA SER A 32 1.15 -9.07 10.92
C SER A 32 0.56 -7.65 10.80
N TYR A 33 0.73 -7.01 9.63
CA TYR A 33 0.18 -5.69 9.36
C TYR A 33 -1.35 -5.72 9.20
N TYR A 34 -1.87 -6.58 8.33
CA TYR A 34 -3.30 -6.63 8.03
C TYR A 34 -4.14 -7.18 9.20
N LEU A 35 -3.53 -7.88 10.15
CA LEU A 35 -4.15 -8.21 11.43
C LEU A 35 -4.48 -6.95 12.26
N LEU A 36 -3.59 -5.95 12.23
CA LEU A 36 -3.68 -4.74 13.05
C LEU A 36 -4.35 -3.56 12.35
N ARG A 37 -4.48 -3.60 11.03
CA ARG A 37 -5.15 -2.55 10.27
C ARG A 37 -6.62 -2.33 10.70
N PRO A 38 -7.45 -3.38 10.90
CA PRO A 38 -8.81 -3.22 11.42
C PRO A 38 -8.86 -2.56 12.81
N VAL A 39 -7.89 -2.90 13.67
CA VAL A 39 -7.74 -2.30 15.01
C VAL A 39 -7.46 -0.80 14.89
N ARG A 40 -6.51 -0.41 14.04
CA ARG A 40 -6.20 0.99 13.77
C ARG A 40 -7.44 1.76 13.30
N ASP A 41 -8.18 1.18 12.36
CA ASP A 41 -9.36 1.83 11.80
C ASP A 41 -10.47 1.95 12.86
N ALA A 42 -10.66 0.95 13.74
CA ALA A 42 -11.58 1.03 14.88
C ALA A 42 -11.17 2.11 15.91
N LEU A 43 -9.88 2.25 16.20
CA LEU A 43 -9.36 3.30 17.09
C LEU A 43 -9.53 4.70 16.50
N ALA A 44 -9.43 4.83 15.16
CA ALA A 44 -9.69 6.10 14.50
C ALA A 44 -11.18 6.52 14.60
N VAL A 45 -12.10 5.55 14.54
CA VAL A 45 -13.53 5.80 14.81
C VAL A 45 -13.74 6.32 16.23
N GLU A 46 -13.04 5.75 17.20
CA GLU A 46 -13.09 6.16 18.61
C GLU A 46 -12.51 7.56 18.84
N ALA A 47 -11.41 7.90 18.15
CA ALA A 47 -10.77 9.21 18.22
C ALA A 47 -11.65 10.33 17.64
N GLY A 48 -12.55 10.01 16.71
CA GLY A 48 -13.43 10.95 16.03
C GLY A 48 -12.76 11.73 14.90
N THR A 49 -13.58 12.40 14.08
CA THR A 49 -13.14 13.16 12.89
C THR A 49 -12.26 14.35 13.23
N GLU A 50 -12.49 15.02 14.36
CA GLU A 50 -11.72 16.21 14.78
C GLU A 50 -10.22 15.93 15.00
N LYS A 51 -9.88 14.73 15.50
CA LYS A 51 -8.48 14.34 15.76
C LYS A 51 -7.80 13.76 14.52
N LEU A 52 -8.56 13.39 13.49
CA LEU A 52 -8.03 12.65 12.36
C LEU A 52 -7.07 13.47 11.49
N GLN A 53 -7.34 14.76 11.32
CA GLN A 53 -6.41 15.70 10.67
C GLN A 53 -5.04 15.74 11.38
N TRP A 54 -5.03 15.66 12.71
CA TRP A 54 -3.80 15.59 13.50
C TRP A 54 -3.09 14.25 13.36
N LEU A 55 -3.84 13.14 13.26
CA LEU A 55 -3.26 11.81 12.99
C LEU A 55 -2.58 11.75 11.62
N PHE A 56 -3.20 12.33 10.59
CA PHE A 56 -2.58 12.44 9.25
C PHE A 56 -1.36 13.37 9.26
N THR A 57 -1.46 14.53 9.91
CA THR A 57 -0.34 15.47 10.07
C THR A 57 0.84 14.80 10.79
N GLY A 58 0.59 14.09 11.88
CA GLY A 58 1.61 13.36 12.64
C GLY A 58 2.24 12.23 11.81
N THR A 59 1.45 11.51 11.02
CA THR A 59 1.95 10.50 10.10
C THR A 59 2.85 11.11 9.02
N PHE A 60 2.44 12.23 8.43
CA PHE A 60 3.23 12.94 7.42
C PHE A 60 4.54 13.47 7.98
N ALA A 61 4.51 14.12 9.15
CA ALA A 61 5.70 14.60 9.83
C ALA A 61 6.67 13.46 10.19
N ALA A 62 6.13 12.35 10.72
CA ALA A 62 6.94 11.16 11.03
C ALA A 62 7.59 10.58 9.77
N MET A 63 6.85 10.44 8.67
CA MET A 63 7.38 9.96 7.39
C MET A 63 8.49 10.88 6.84
N LEU A 64 8.30 12.21 6.92
CA LEU A 64 9.28 13.19 6.44
C LEU A 64 10.60 13.10 7.22
N ALA A 65 10.56 12.76 8.51
CA ALA A 65 11.75 12.56 9.34
C ALA A 65 12.39 11.16 9.16
N LEU A 66 11.57 10.11 9.11
CA LEU A 66 12.04 8.72 9.11
C LEU A 66 12.60 8.27 7.76
N VAL A 67 12.04 8.73 6.64
CA VAL A 67 12.50 8.33 5.31
C VAL A 67 13.98 8.72 5.07
N PRO A 68 14.41 9.97 5.32
CA PRO A 68 15.83 10.34 5.23
C PRO A 68 16.72 9.60 6.23
N ALA A 69 16.25 9.44 7.48
CA ALA A 69 17.00 8.73 8.53
C ALA A 69 17.28 7.27 8.13
N PHE A 70 16.31 6.61 7.51
CA PHE A 70 16.48 5.26 7.02
C PHE A 70 17.38 5.15 5.80
N GLY A 71 17.25 6.09 4.85
CA GLY A 71 18.18 6.18 3.72
C GLY A 71 19.63 6.30 4.19
N TRP A 72 19.87 7.14 5.21
CA TRP A 72 21.17 7.27 5.86
C TRP A 72 21.65 5.99 6.55
N LEU A 73 20.74 5.28 7.25
CA LEU A 73 21.07 4.04 7.94
C LEU A 73 21.43 2.91 6.98
N CYS A 74 20.68 2.80 5.87
CA CYS A 74 20.97 1.87 4.77
C CYS A 74 22.31 2.13 4.08
N ALA A 75 22.79 3.38 4.09
CA ALA A 75 24.11 3.72 3.56
C ALA A 75 25.26 3.31 4.48
N ARG A 76 25.00 3.10 5.79
CA ARG A 76 26.04 2.82 6.80
C ARG A 76 26.06 1.37 7.28
N LEU A 77 24.94 0.66 7.22
CA LEU A 77 24.82 -0.69 7.74
C LEU A 77 24.49 -1.69 6.63
N SER A 78 25.15 -2.86 6.67
CA SER A 78 24.76 -3.98 5.83
C SER A 78 23.31 -4.36 6.12
N ARG A 79 22.45 -4.36 5.10
CA ARG A 79 21.00 -4.60 5.23
C ARG A 79 20.68 -5.91 5.96
N ALA A 80 21.51 -6.95 5.79
CA ALA A 80 21.38 -8.23 6.50
C ALA A 80 21.45 -8.14 8.04
N ARG A 81 22.13 -7.13 8.61
CA ARG A 81 22.16 -6.87 10.05
C ARG A 81 21.08 -5.88 10.49
N LEU A 82 20.76 -4.92 9.62
CA LEU A 82 19.75 -3.90 9.90
C LEU A 82 18.34 -4.49 9.98
N LEU A 83 17.99 -5.41 9.07
CA LEU A 83 16.64 -5.99 8.99
C LEU A 83 16.19 -6.65 10.31
N PRO A 84 16.93 -7.61 10.90
CA PRO A 84 16.53 -8.23 12.16
C PRO A 84 16.29 -7.20 13.28
N VAL A 85 17.13 -6.16 13.37
CA VAL A 85 17.03 -5.12 14.40
C VAL A 85 15.78 -4.28 14.20
N VAL A 86 15.50 -3.85 12.97
CA VAL A 86 14.29 -3.07 12.63
C VAL A 86 13.03 -3.87 12.97
N TYR A 87 12.99 -5.14 12.60
CA TYR A 87 11.82 -5.99 12.83
C TYR A 87 11.66 -6.33 14.32
N ALA A 88 12.75 -6.55 15.05
CA ALA A 88 12.74 -6.69 16.50
C ALA A 88 12.27 -5.41 17.20
N PHE A 89 12.68 -4.23 16.73
CA PHE A 89 12.21 -2.94 17.23
C PHE A 89 10.69 -2.80 17.07
N PHE A 90 10.15 -3.10 15.89
CA PHE A 90 8.70 -3.07 15.69
C PHE A 90 7.96 -4.13 16.52
N ALA A 91 8.52 -5.34 16.67
CA ALA A 91 7.94 -6.37 17.52
C ALA A 91 7.91 -5.95 18.99
N LEU A 92 8.99 -5.33 19.49
CA LEU A 92 9.05 -4.79 20.84
C LEU A 92 8.03 -3.67 21.06
N ASN A 93 7.86 -2.78 20.10
CA ASN A 93 6.83 -1.74 20.17
C ASN A 93 5.41 -2.35 20.30
N LEU A 94 5.13 -3.44 19.58
CA LEU A 94 3.84 -4.15 19.73
C LEU A 94 3.65 -4.74 21.13
N LEU A 95 4.72 -5.22 21.77
CA LEU A 95 4.67 -5.66 23.18
C LEU A 95 4.43 -4.48 24.13
N LEU A 96 5.00 -3.31 23.84
CA LEU A 96 4.74 -2.10 24.62
C LEU A 96 3.28 -1.62 24.46
N PHE A 97 2.76 -1.61 23.23
CA PHE A 97 1.37 -1.27 22.96
C PHE A 97 0.39 -2.27 23.57
N SER A 98 0.76 -3.55 23.68
CA SER A 98 -0.10 -4.54 24.33
C SER A 98 -0.21 -4.32 25.83
N ALA A 99 0.82 -3.74 26.48
CA ALA A 99 0.79 -3.34 27.88
C ALA A 99 0.10 -1.97 28.10
N ARG A 100 0.38 -1.00 27.24
CA ARG A 100 -0.23 0.34 27.29
C ARG A 100 -0.47 0.89 25.89
N LEU A 101 -1.73 0.90 25.48
CA LEU A 101 -2.13 1.39 24.18
C LEU A 101 -2.46 2.89 24.23
N ASP A 102 -1.74 3.68 23.45
CA ASP A 102 -2.16 5.02 23.06
C ASP A 102 -2.67 4.97 21.61
N ALA A 103 -3.95 5.28 21.41
CA ALA A 103 -4.62 5.14 20.12
C ALA A 103 -4.00 6.03 19.02
N ALA A 104 -3.62 7.26 19.36
CA ALA A 104 -3.08 8.22 18.39
C ALA A 104 -1.65 7.83 17.99
N LEU A 105 -0.82 7.49 18.98
CA LEU A 105 0.54 7.01 18.73
C LEU A 105 0.52 5.70 17.94
N PHE A 106 -0.37 4.76 18.29
CA PHE A 106 -0.51 3.50 17.56
C PHE A 106 -0.94 3.72 16.10
N PHE A 107 -1.86 4.66 15.86
CA PHE A 107 -2.31 4.99 14.50
C PHE A 107 -1.16 5.49 13.62
N ILE A 108 -0.38 6.44 14.13
CA ILE A 108 0.79 7.00 13.45
C ILE A 108 1.84 5.90 13.24
N TRP A 109 2.14 5.15 14.30
CA TRP A 109 3.12 4.07 14.28
C TRP A 109 2.78 2.99 13.26
N LEU A 110 1.53 2.52 13.21
CA LEU A 110 1.13 1.46 12.26
C LEU A 110 1.17 1.96 10.81
N SER A 111 0.84 3.23 10.59
CA SER A 111 0.88 3.86 9.27
C SER A 111 2.30 4.00 8.74
N VAL A 112 3.26 4.34 9.60
CA VAL A 112 4.70 4.36 9.31
C VAL A 112 5.22 2.93 9.10
N PHE A 113 4.90 2.02 10.00
CA PHE A 113 5.32 0.62 9.98
C PHE A 113 5.04 -0.02 8.61
N ASN A 114 3.81 0.08 8.11
CA ASN A 114 3.41 -0.52 6.84
C ASN A 114 4.29 -0.12 5.66
N LEU A 115 4.53 1.18 5.48
CA LEU A 115 5.36 1.65 4.37
C LEU A 115 6.81 1.23 4.53
N PHE A 116 7.31 1.30 5.75
CA PHE A 116 8.68 1.03 6.06
C PHE A 116 9.05 -0.43 5.81
N VAL A 117 8.33 -1.35 6.43
CA VAL A 117 8.68 -2.78 6.38
C VAL A 117 8.52 -3.37 4.99
N VAL A 118 7.54 -2.91 4.21
CA VAL A 118 7.38 -3.34 2.81
C VAL A 118 8.53 -2.82 1.94
N SER A 119 8.96 -1.57 2.14
CA SER A 119 10.10 -1.01 1.40
C SER A 119 11.41 -1.74 1.72
N VAL A 120 11.66 -2.01 3.00
CA VAL A 120 12.83 -2.76 3.48
C VAL A 120 12.82 -4.18 2.93
N PHE A 121 11.66 -4.84 2.94
CA PHE A 121 11.49 -6.19 2.39
C PHE A 121 11.94 -6.26 0.93
N TRP A 122 11.41 -5.39 0.06
CA TRP A 122 11.74 -5.43 -1.38
C TRP A 122 13.19 -5.05 -1.65
N SER A 123 13.74 -4.14 -0.85
CA SER A 123 15.17 -3.79 -0.91
C SER A 123 16.04 -5.00 -0.59
N PHE A 124 15.68 -5.78 0.44
CA PHE A 124 16.38 -7.02 0.77
C PHE A 124 16.22 -8.10 -0.31
N MET A 125 15.04 -8.20 -0.94
CA MET A 125 14.84 -9.14 -2.05
C MET A 125 15.74 -8.81 -3.25
N SER A 126 15.91 -7.53 -3.59
CA SER A 126 16.80 -7.13 -4.69
C SER A 126 18.27 -7.43 -4.42
N ASP A 127 18.67 -7.44 -3.15
CA ASP A 127 20.04 -7.80 -2.76
C ASP A 127 20.27 -9.31 -2.82
N LEU A 128 19.21 -10.12 -2.71
CA LEU A 128 19.26 -11.58 -2.73
C LEU A 128 19.13 -12.15 -4.14
N PHE A 129 18.13 -11.71 -4.91
CA PHE A 129 17.81 -12.26 -6.23
C PHE A 129 18.33 -11.42 -7.40
N SER A 130 18.99 -12.05 -8.37
CA SER A 130 19.44 -11.37 -9.59
C SER A 130 18.26 -10.87 -10.42
N ALA A 131 18.51 -10.01 -11.42
CA ALA A 131 17.43 -9.50 -12.29
C ALA A 131 16.65 -10.62 -12.99
N ALA A 132 17.35 -11.68 -13.44
CA ALA A 132 16.73 -12.84 -14.08
C ALA A 132 15.87 -13.65 -13.09
N GLN A 133 16.35 -13.81 -11.85
CA GLN A 133 15.60 -14.47 -10.78
C GLN A 133 14.39 -13.65 -10.37
N ALA A 134 14.54 -12.33 -10.21
CA ALA A 134 13.46 -11.43 -9.85
C ALA A 134 12.30 -11.50 -10.86
N ALA A 135 12.59 -11.50 -12.16
CA ALA A 135 11.59 -11.61 -13.22
C ALA A 135 10.76 -12.91 -13.15
N ARG A 136 11.34 -13.99 -12.64
CA ARG A 136 10.70 -15.31 -12.50
C ARG A 136 10.00 -15.48 -11.15
N LEU A 137 10.64 -15.06 -10.07
CA LEU A 137 10.29 -15.43 -8.69
C LEU A 137 9.45 -14.37 -7.97
N TYR A 138 9.55 -13.09 -8.32
CA TYR A 138 8.87 -12.02 -7.57
C TYR A 138 7.35 -12.13 -7.63
N GLY A 139 6.79 -12.68 -8.71
CA GLY A 139 5.35 -12.97 -8.79
C GLY A 139 4.90 -13.97 -7.71
N SER A 140 5.65 -15.06 -7.53
CA SER A 140 5.38 -16.04 -6.49
C SER A 140 5.62 -15.47 -5.09
N ILE A 141 6.68 -14.69 -4.88
CA ILE A 141 6.94 -14.01 -3.60
C ILE A 141 5.79 -13.04 -3.26
N ALA A 142 5.36 -12.22 -4.22
CA ALA A 142 4.25 -11.28 -4.06
C ALA A 142 2.93 -11.99 -3.71
N ALA A 143 2.69 -13.18 -4.28
CA ALA A 143 1.52 -14.00 -3.92
C ALA A 143 1.51 -14.36 -2.42
N GLY A 144 2.67 -14.58 -1.80
CA GLY A 144 2.79 -14.77 -0.35
C GLY A 144 2.27 -13.57 0.44
N GLY A 145 2.59 -12.36 0.00
CA GLY A 145 2.05 -11.12 0.58
C GLY A 145 0.53 -11.01 0.45
N SER A 146 -0.04 -11.37 -0.70
CA SER A 146 -1.50 -11.40 -0.90
C SER A 146 -2.17 -12.45 0.01
N CYS A 147 -1.59 -13.63 0.14
CA CYS A 147 -2.06 -14.64 1.09
C CYS A 147 -2.02 -14.11 2.53
N GLY A 148 -0.95 -13.40 2.91
CA GLY A 148 -0.83 -12.77 4.23
C GLY A 148 -1.88 -11.68 4.46
N ALA A 149 -2.14 -10.86 3.44
CA ALA A 149 -3.17 -9.81 3.48
C ALA A 149 -4.60 -10.35 3.59
N ILE A 150 -4.84 -11.60 3.19
CA ILE A 150 -6.11 -12.32 3.39
C ILE A 150 -6.13 -13.01 4.76
N ALA A 151 -5.03 -13.66 5.14
CA ALA A 151 -4.92 -14.39 6.41
C ALA A 151 -5.00 -13.45 7.63
N GLY A 152 -4.38 -12.28 7.58
CA GLY A 152 -4.39 -11.31 8.68
C GLY A 152 -5.81 -10.92 9.13
N PRO A 153 -6.66 -10.38 8.24
CA PRO A 153 -8.04 -10.03 8.58
C PRO A 153 -8.89 -11.24 8.93
N LEU A 154 -8.64 -12.42 8.33
CA LEU A 154 -9.31 -13.67 8.71
C LEU A 154 -9.02 -14.04 10.18
N ILE A 155 -7.76 -13.97 10.60
CA ILE A 155 -7.36 -14.22 11.99
C ILE A 155 -7.98 -13.16 12.90
N ALA A 156 -7.91 -11.88 12.52
CA ALA A 156 -8.50 -10.80 13.31
C ALA A 156 -10.01 -10.99 13.51
N ALA A 157 -10.77 -11.22 12.43
CA ALA A 157 -12.21 -11.43 12.50
C ALA A 157 -12.59 -12.67 13.34
N GLY A 158 -11.82 -13.76 13.24
CA GLY A 158 -12.08 -15.01 13.96
C GLY A 158 -11.64 -15.04 15.42
N THR A 159 -10.69 -14.19 15.82
CA THR A 159 -10.09 -14.23 17.17
C THR A 159 -10.38 -13.02 18.04
N VAL A 160 -10.75 -11.85 17.46
CA VAL A 160 -10.92 -10.60 18.23
C VAL A 160 -11.92 -10.72 19.39
N SER A 161 -13.00 -11.50 19.25
CA SER A 161 -13.95 -11.73 20.34
C SER A 161 -13.41 -12.58 21.49
N LYS A 162 -12.42 -13.42 21.23
CA LYS A 162 -11.87 -14.37 22.21
C LYS A 162 -10.64 -13.82 22.93
N VAL A 163 -9.74 -13.20 22.18
CA VAL A 163 -8.43 -12.75 22.69
C VAL A 163 -8.35 -11.23 22.92
N GLY A 164 -9.36 -10.49 22.45
CA GLY A 164 -9.40 -9.04 22.54
C GLY A 164 -8.26 -8.34 21.79
N LEU A 165 -8.14 -7.04 22.03
CA LEU A 165 -7.14 -6.18 21.39
C LEU A 165 -5.70 -6.56 21.76
N THR A 166 -5.43 -6.77 23.05
CA THR A 166 -4.11 -7.18 23.56
C THR A 166 -3.64 -8.48 22.91
N GLY A 167 -4.52 -9.47 22.78
CA GLY A 167 -4.18 -10.73 22.12
C GLY A 167 -3.81 -10.57 20.65
N LEU A 168 -4.52 -9.72 19.90
CA LEU A 168 -4.18 -9.42 18.50
C LEU A 168 -2.79 -8.77 18.38
N LEU A 169 -2.45 -7.84 19.28
CA LEU A 169 -1.12 -7.23 19.30
C LEU A 169 -0.01 -8.25 19.55
N LEU A 170 -0.23 -9.19 20.48
CA LEU A 170 0.72 -10.27 20.77
C LEU A 170 0.86 -11.25 19.59
N ILE A 171 -0.24 -11.60 18.92
CA ILE A 171 -0.20 -12.44 17.70
C ILE A 171 0.60 -11.74 16.61
N SER A 172 0.36 -10.45 16.37
CA SER A 172 1.14 -9.68 15.38
C SER A 172 2.62 -9.61 15.74
N ALA A 173 2.95 -9.39 17.02
CA ALA A 173 4.33 -9.39 17.51
C ALA A 173 5.02 -10.75 17.28
N ALA A 174 4.33 -11.86 17.54
CA ALA A 174 4.85 -13.20 17.31
C ALA A 174 5.07 -13.49 15.81
N LEU A 175 4.13 -13.11 14.94
CA LEU A 175 4.29 -13.22 13.49
C LEU A 175 5.49 -12.41 13.00
N LEU A 176 5.66 -11.18 13.52
CA LEU A 176 6.77 -10.32 13.16
C LEU A 176 8.10 -10.87 13.68
N ALA A 177 8.16 -11.42 14.89
CA ALA A 177 9.35 -12.11 15.39
C ALA A 177 9.72 -13.33 14.52
N LEU A 178 8.73 -14.08 14.03
CA LEU A 178 8.97 -15.22 13.14
C LEU A 178 9.58 -14.80 11.79
N THR A 179 9.29 -13.59 11.30
CA THR A 179 9.95 -13.08 10.09
C THR A 179 11.47 -12.99 10.23
N ILE A 180 11.99 -12.77 11.45
CA ILE A 180 13.43 -12.71 11.72
C ILE A 180 14.09 -14.06 11.40
N VAL A 181 13.40 -15.17 11.68
CA VAL A 181 13.87 -16.51 11.30
C VAL A 181 14.00 -16.61 9.78
N CYS A 182 12.99 -16.16 9.02
CA CYS A 182 13.05 -16.17 7.56
C CYS A 182 14.20 -15.30 7.02
N ILE A 183 14.41 -14.11 7.60
CA ILE A 183 15.52 -13.20 7.24
C ILE A 183 16.87 -13.90 7.47
N VAL A 184 17.06 -14.54 8.63
CA VAL A 184 18.30 -15.25 8.96
C VAL A 184 18.53 -16.44 8.01
N MET A 185 17.48 -17.22 7.69
CA MET A 185 17.59 -18.34 6.77
C MET A 185 17.91 -17.90 5.33
N LEU A 186 17.27 -16.83 4.85
CA LEU A 186 17.60 -16.21 3.56
C LEU A 186 19.04 -15.69 3.53
N GLY A 187 19.48 -15.03 4.61
CA GLY A 187 20.87 -14.58 4.74
C GLY A 187 21.87 -15.74 4.76
N ARG A 188 21.52 -16.89 5.35
CA ARG A 188 22.34 -18.12 5.30
C ARG A 188 22.41 -18.68 3.88
N TRP A 189 21.27 -18.76 3.19
CA TRP A 189 21.21 -19.22 1.80
C TRP A 189 22.03 -18.32 0.88
N ALA A 190 21.95 -17.00 1.04
CA ALA A 190 22.71 -16.03 0.25
C ALA A 190 24.22 -16.16 0.44
N ARG A 191 24.68 -16.42 1.67
CA ARG A 191 26.10 -16.71 1.93
C ARG A 191 26.58 -18.01 1.30
N ALA A 192 25.69 -19.00 1.22
CA ALA A 192 25.99 -20.29 0.59
C ALA A 192 25.95 -20.22 -0.96
N HIS A 193 25.31 -19.20 -1.53
CA HIS A 193 25.25 -18.95 -2.97
C HIS A 193 25.75 -17.54 -3.29
N PRO A 194 27.05 -17.26 -3.10
CA PRO A 194 27.60 -15.94 -3.40
C PRO A 194 27.38 -15.61 -4.87
N ARG A 195 26.95 -14.37 -5.16
CA ARG A 195 26.89 -13.89 -6.54
C ARG A 195 28.30 -13.80 -7.10
N ALA A 196 28.62 -14.61 -8.10
CA ALA A 196 29.81 -14.42 -8.91
C ALA A 196 29.53 -13.32 -9.95
N GLY A 197 30.17 -12.17 -9.81
CA GLY A 197 30.35 -11.23 -10.93
C GLY A 197 29.17 -10.36 -11.37
N ASP A 198 28.12 -10.17 -10.57
CA ASP A 198 27.19 -9.07 -10.84
C ASP A 198 27.85 -7.73 -10.43
N PRO A 199 27.88 -6.71 -11.29
CA PRO A 199 28.27 -5.37 -10.86
C PRO A 199 27.37 -4.93 -9.69
N PRO A 200 27.88 -4.13 -8.73
CA PRO A 200 27.04 -3.60 -7.67
C PRO A 200 25.81 -2.92 -8.29
N PRO A 201 24.58 -3.20 -7.81
CA PRO A 201 23.38 -2.48 -8.26
C PRO A 201 23.48 -0.96 -8.02
N ASP A 202 24.50 -0.53 -7.29
CA ASP A 202 24.80 0.84 -6.93
C ASP A 202 25.83 1.46 -7.89
N ALA A 203 25.40 1.80 -9.11
CA ALA A 203 25.72 3.16 -9.51
C ALA A 203 24.82 4.03 -8.61
N PRO A 204 25.36 4.82 -7.66
CA PRO A 204 24.53 5.68 -6.86
C PRO A 204 23.68 6.48 -7.84
N ILE A 205 22.36 6.31 -7.76
CA ILE A 205 21.42 7.05 -8.59
C ILE A 205 21.53 8.50 -8.10
N GLY A 206 22.49 9.21 -8.68
CA GLY A 206 22.80 10.59 -8.35
C GLY A 206 21.58 11.45 -8.62
N GLY A 207 21.18 12.19 -7.61
CA GLY A 207 20.08 13.13 -7.71
C GLY A 207 19.72 13.66 -6.33
N SER A 208 19.72 14.98 -6.18
CA SER A 208 19.12 15.58 -5.00
C SER A 208 17.62 15.28 -4.99
N ILE A 209 17.04 15.11 -3.80
CA ILE A 209 15.57 15.05 -3.60
C ILE A 209 14.88 16.22 -4.33
N LEU A 210 15.56 17.37 -4.35
CA LEU A 210 15.14 18.59 -5.04
C LEU A 210 15.03 18.43 -6.56
N ALA A 211 15.85 17.58 -7.18
CA ALA A 211 15.72 17.26 -8.61
C ALA A 211 14.46 16.43 -8.90
N GLY A 212 14.03 15.57 -7.97
CA GLY A 212 12.75 14.85 -8.07
C GLY A 212 11.55 15.77 -7.94
N VAL A 213 11.61 16.75 -7.03
CA VAL A 213 10.60 17.83 -6.90
C VAL A 213 10.51 18.63 -8.19
N ARG A 214 11.66 19.09 -8.72
CA ARG A 214 11.70 19.89 -9.95
C ARG A 214 11.14 19.11 -11.14
N ALA A 215 11.54 17.86 -11.33
CA ALA A 215 11.06 17.02 -12.42
C ALA A 215 9.53 16.81 -12.35
N ALA A 216 9.00 16.51 -11.16
CA ALA A 216 7.56 16.31 -10.97
C ALA A 216 6.73 17.57 -11.27
N LEU A 217 7.27 18.76 -10.96
CA LEU A 217 6.58 20.04 -11.14
C LEU A 217 6.81 20.69 -12.51
N SER A 218 7.85 20.29 -13.26
CA SER A 218 8.17 20.91 -14.56
C SER A 218 7.43 20.29 -15.74
N SER A 219 7.01 19.02 -15.64
CA SER A 219 6.34 18.32 -16.74
C SER A 219 4.81 18.41 -16.59
N PRO A 220 4.07 18.93 -17.58
CA PRO A 220 2.61 18.95 -17.57
C PRO A 220 1.98 17.55 -17.41
N PHE A 221 2.67 16.51 -17.89
CA PHE A 221 2.22 15.13 -17.75
C PHE A 221 2.39 14.62 -16.30
N LEU A 222 3.55 14.87 -15.68
CA LEU A 222 3.79 14.51 -14.28
C LEU A 222 2.90 15.31 -13.33
N LEU A 223 2.65 16.59 -13.61
CA LEU A 223 1.66 17.40 -12.89
C LEU A 223 0.25 16.81 -13.00
N GLY A 224 -0.14 16.29 -14.17
CA GLY A 224 -1.40 15.58 -14.34
C GLY A 224 -1.48 14.33 -13.47
N ILE A 225 -0.39 13.56 -13.35
CA ILE A 225 -0.31 12.40 -12.44
C ILE A 225 -0.42 12.84 -10.97
N CYS A 226 0.26 13.92 -10.58
CA CYS A 226 0.13 14.51 -9.24
C CYS A 226 -1.32 14.90 -8.96
N GLY A 227 -1.98 15.60 -9.88
CA GLY A 227 -3.39 15.98 -9.76
C GLY A 227 -4.32 14.77 -9.65
N TYR A 228 -4.07 13.71 -10.44
CA TYR A 228 -4.84 12.47 -10.38
C TYR A 228 -4.71 11.82 -9.01
N LEU A 229 -3.50 11.79 -8.44
CA LEU A 229 -3.25 11.23 -7.12
C LEU A 229 -3.86 12.09 -6.01
N LEU A 230 -3.79 13.42 -6.12
CA LEU A 230 -4.42 14.34 -5.17
C LEU A 230 -5.94 14.19 -5.16
N CYS A 231 -6.59 14.07 -6.33
CA CYS A 231 -8.02 13.74 -6.37
C CYS A 231 -8.30 12.44 -5.63
N TYR A 232 -7.48 11.39 -5.87
CA TYR A 232 -7.64 10.12 -5.17
C TYR A 232 -7.49 10.27 -3.65
N THR A 233 -6.49 10.98 -3.14
CA THR A 233 -6.25 11.15 -1.69
C THR A 233 -7.35 11.99 -1.03
N VAL A 234 -7.78 13.08 -1.68
CA VAL A 234 -8.88 13.94 -1.20
C VAL A 234 -10.17 13.15 -1.09
N LEU A 235 -10.53 12.42 -2.15
CA LEU A 235 -11.71 11.56 -2.13
C LEU A 235 -11.56 10.43 -1.10
N SER A 236 -10.36 9.88 -0.91
CA SER A 236 -10.16 8.78 0.06
C SER A 236 -10.35 9.28 1.48
N THR A 237 -9.87 10.49 1.76
CA THR A 237 -10.06 11.18 3.03
C THR A 237 -11.53 11.51 3.27
N ALA A 238 -12.25 12.00 2.26
CA ALA A 238 -13.68 12.26 2.36
C ALA A 238 -14.48 11.02 2.76
N LEU A 239 -14.20 9.88 2.11
CA LEU A 239 -14.84 8.61 2.45
C LEU A 239 -14.44 8.11 3.84
N TYR A 240 -13.19 8.35 4.25
CA TYR A 240 -12.71 7.97 5.57
C TYR A 240 -13.38 8.81 6.68
N PHE A 241 -13.64 10.09 6.46
CA PHE A 241 -14.38 10.93 7.41
C PHE A 241 -15.82 10.42 7.56
N ALA A 242 -16.51 10.18 6.43
CA ALA A 242 -17.83 9.56 6.45
C ALA A 242 -17.81 8.19 7.14
N GLN A 243 -16.74 7.41 6.97
CA GLN A 243 -16.58 6.14 7.66
C GLN A 243 -16.51 6.30 9.17
N VAL A 244 -15.75 7.27 9.67
CA VAL A 244 -15.65 7.54 11.11
C VAL A 244 -17.01 7.92 11.67
N ASP A 245 -17.73 8.84 11.05
CA ASP A 245 -19.01 9.32 11.56
C ASP A 245 -20.10 8.23 11.54
N ILE A 246 -20.30 7.59 10.38
CA ILE A 246 -21.36 6.59 10.19
C ILE A 246 -21.10 5.33 11.02
N VAL A 247 -19.85 4.85 11.09
CA VAL A 247 -19.53 3.63 11.86
C VAL A 247 -19.60 3.90 13.36
N ARG A 248 -19.23 5.11 13.82
CA ARG A 248 -19.32 5.46 15.24
C ARG A 248 -20.76 5.39 15.75
N GLU A 249 -21.71 5.86 14.93
CA GLU A 249 -23.13 5.84 15.25
C GLU A 249 -23.73 4.43 15.10
N ALA A 250 -23.41 3.73 14.00
CA ALA A 250 -24.02 2.45 13.69
C ALA A 250 -23.45 1.26 14.49
N VAL A 251 -22.19 1.33 14.95
CA VAL A 251 -21.50 0.24 15.66
C VAL A 251 -20.78 0.79 16.90
N PRO A 252 -21.46 0.83 18.06
CA PRO A 252 -20.90 1.40 19.29
C PRO A 252 -19.75 0.57 19.88
N ASP A 253 -19.81 -0.76 19.79
CA ASP A 253 -18.81 -1.66 20.39
C ASP A 253 -17.50 -1.69 19.59
N ALA A 254 -16.37 -1.50 20.26
CA ALA A 254 -15.06 -1.45 19.63
C ALA A 254 -14.61 -2.80 19.04
N GLY A 255 -15.00 -3.92 19.67
CA GLY A 255 -14.72 -5.25 19.18
C GLY A 255 -15.50 -5.56 17.90
N GLU A 256 -16.77 -5.15 17.84
CA GLU A 256 -17.61 -5.24 16.65
C GLU A 256 -17.12 -4.35 15.52
N ARG A 257 -16.69 -3.11 15.81
CA ARG A 257 -16.02 -2.25 14.81
C ARG A 257 -14.79 -2.92 14.21
N THR A 258 -13.95 -3.51 15.07
CA THR A 258 -12.74 -4.23 14.63
C THR A 258 -13.11 -5.43 13.75
N ARG A 259 -14.13 -6.21 14.13
CA ARG A 259 -14.62 -7.36 13.34
C ARG A 259 -15.22 -6.92 12.00
N LEU A 260 -15.96 -5.81 11.97
CA LEU A 260 -16.50 -5.22 10.75
C LEU A 260 -15.37 -4.85 9.79
N PHE A 261 -14.40 -4.05 10.25
CA PHE A 261 -13.26 -3.66 9.42
C PHE A 261 -12.41 -4.85 8.97
N ALA A 262 -12.26 -5.88 9.81
CA ALA A 262 -11.59 -7.11 9.43
C ALA A 262 -12.33 -7.87 8.32
N SER A 263 -13.66 -7.96 8.39
CA SER A 263 -14.49 -8.57 7.35
C SER A 263 -14.43 -7.79 6.03
N VAL A 264 -14.45 -6.46 6.11
CA VAL A 264 -14.29 -5.57 4.95
C VAL A 264 -12.92 -5.75 4.31
N ASP A 265 -11.86 -5.77 5.11
CA ASP A 265 -10.51 -6.01 4.64
C ASP A 265 -10.35 -7.38 3.98
N LEU A 266 -10.95 -8.42 4.57
CA LEU A 266 -10.96 -9.77 4.01
C LEU A 266 -11.64 -9.79 2.63
N ALA A 267 -12.84 -9.20 2.53
CA ALA A 267 -13.59 -9.11 1.28
C ALA A 267 -12.79 -8.35 0.21
N VAL A 268 -12.21 -7.20 0.57
CA VAL A 268 -11.37 -6.42 -0.36
C VAL A 268 -10.20 -7.24 -0.87
N ASN A 269 -9.40 -7.84 0.01
CA ASN A 269 -8.20 -8.56 -0.43
C ASN A 269 -8.53 -9.80 -1.26
N ALA A 270 -9.56 -10.56 -0.87
CA ALA A 270 -9.99 -11.75 -1.61
C ALA A 270 -10.55 -11.40 -2.99
N LEU A 271 -11.42 -10.39 -3.08
CA LEU A 271 -12.02 -9.95 -4.34
C LEU A 271 -11.01 -9.22 -5.23
N THR A 272 -10.08 -8.46 -4.67
CA THR A 272 -8.95 -7.88 -5.42
C THR A 272 -8.15 -8.97 -6.12
N LEU A 273 -7.79 -10.04 -5.40
CA LEU A 273 -7.05 -11.16 -5.98
C LEU A 273 -7.85 -11.83 -7.10
N LEU A 274 -9.15 -12.04 -6.90
CA LEU A 274 -10.04 -12.61 -7.91
C LEU A 274 -10.07 -11.74 -9.19
N VAL A 275 -10.24 -10.42 -9.05
CA VAL A 275 -10.26 -9.48 -10.17
C VAL A 275 -8.91 -9.43 -10.88
N GLN A 276 -7.80 -9.41 -10.14
CA GLN A 276 -6.45 -9.43 -10.70
C GLN A 276 -6.20 -10.67 -11.55
N VAL A 277 -6.63 -11.85 -11.09
CA VAL A 277 -6.43 -13.12 -11.80
C VAL A 277 -7.38 -13.28 -12.99
N LEU A 278 -8.66 -12.92 -12.84
CA LEU A 278 -9.70 -13.26 -13.83
C LEU A 278 -10.01 -12.14 -14.82
N ALA A 279 -9.86 -10.89 -14.41
CA ALA A 279 -10.46 -9.75 -15.08
C ALA A 279 -9.44 -8.69 -15.53
N PHE A 280 -8.36 -8.46 -14.78
CA PHE A 280 -7.42 -7.36 -15.08
C PHE A 280 -6.87 -7.42 -16.51
N ALA A 281 -6.36 -8.59 -16.94
CA ALA A 281 -5.83 -8.74 -18.29
C ALA A 281 -6.89 -8.43 -19.36
N ARG A 282 -8.10 -8.98 -19.21
CA ARG A 282 -9.22 -8.76 -20.14
C ARG A 282 -9.68 -7.31 -20.17
N LEU A 283 -9.81 -6.67 -19.00
CA LEU A 283 -10.15 -5.26 -18.89
C LEU A 283 -9.08 -4.40 -19.53
N SER A 284 -7.80 -4.67 -19.29
CA SER A 284 -6.69 -3.88 -19.82
C SER A 284 -6.59 -3.95 -21.35
N THR A 285 -6.95 -5.09 -21.96
CA THR A 285 -6.97 -5.24 -23.42
C THR A 285 -8.23 -4.65 -24.04
N ALA A 286 -9.38 -4.75 -23.36
CA ALA A 286 -10.66 -4.25 -23.87
C ALA A 286 -10.81 -2.73 -23.68
N LEU A 287 -10.32 -2.20 -22.57
CA LEU A 287 -10.39 -0.79 -22.21
C LEU A 287 -9.04 -0.13 -22.47
N GLY A 288 -9.02 0.87 -23.34
CA GLY A 288 -7.82 1.68 -23.55
C GLY A 288 -7.38 2.43 -22.26
N PRO A 289 -6.15 2.97 -22.22
CA PRO A 289 -5.58 3.58 -21.01
C PRO A 289 -6.46 4.66 -20.35
N ALA A 290 -7.13 5.49 -21.15
CA ALA A 290 -8.05 6.53 -20.66
C ALA A 290 -9.23 5.96 -19.89
N TRP A 291 -9.88 4.92 -20.43
CA TRP A 291 -11.04 4.29 -19.79
C TRP A 291 -10.64 3.52 -18.53
N LEU A 292 -9.48 2.87 -18.56
CA LEU A 292 -8.95 2.17 -17.39
C LEU A 292 -8.66 3.13 -16.23
N LEU A 293 -8.13 4.32 -16.53
CA LEU A 293 -7.90 5.39 -15.56
C LEU A 293 -9.20 6.08 -15.09
N ALA A 294 -10.21 6.18 -15.96
CA ALA A 294 -11.48 6.83 -15.67
C ALA A 294 -12.46 5.96 -14.86
N LEU A 295 -12.28 4.64 -14.85
CA LEU A 295 -13.17 3.70 -14.18
C LEU A 295 -13.35 4.00 -12.68
N MET A 296 -12.25 4.19 -11.93
CA MET A 296 -12.34 4.53 -10.51
C MET A 296 -12.96 5.91 -10.22
N PRO A 297 -12.59 6.98 -10.95
CA PRO A 297 -13.30 8.26 -10.86
C PRO A 297 -14.81 8.14 -11.08
N MET A 298 -15.25 7.37 -12.08
CA MET A 298 -16.68 7.15 -12.36
C MET A 298 -17.40 6.39 -11.24
N LEU A 299 -16.78 5.33 -10.72
CA LEU A 299 -17.31 4.60 -9.57
C LEU A 299 -17.34 5.47 -8.31
N SER A 300 -16.35 6.35 -8.13
CA SER A 300 -16.30 7.28 -7.02
C SER A 300 -17.40 8.33 -7.12
N LEU A 301 -17.64 8.89 -8.30
CA LEU A 301 -18.75 9.82 -8.55
C LEU A 301 -20.09 9.18 -8.16
N ALA A 302 -20.38 7.99 -8.68
CA ALA A 302 -21.62 7.28 -8.37
C ALA A 302 -21.73 6.93 -6.87
N GLY A 303 -20.64 6.45 -6.27
CA GLY A 303 -20.61 6.08 -4.86
C GLY A 303 -20.79 7.26 -3.90
N PHE A 304 -20.21 8.42 -4.22
CA PHE A 304 -20.37 9.62 -3.42
C PHE A 304 -21.77 10.25 -3.55
N LEU A 305 -22.35 10.23 -4.76
CA LEU A 305 -23.75 10.65 -4.93
C LEU A 305 -24.70 9.75 -4.13
N TRP A 306 -24.48 8.43 -4.16
CA TRP A 306 -25.30 7.50 -3.39
C TRP A 306 -25.10 7.68 -1.88
N LEU A 307 -23.86 7.82 -1.41
CA LEU A 307 -23.56 8.06 0.00
C LEU A 307 -24.14 9.40 0.49
N GLY A 308 -24.12 10.44 -0.34
CA GLY A 308 -24.73 11.73 -0.02
C GLY A 308 -26.26 11.68 0.05
N ALA A 309 -26.89 10.86 -0.78
CA ALA A 309 -28.34 10.64 -0.74
C ALA A 309 -28.79 9.72 0.41
N ALA A 310 -27.99 8.71 0.75
CA ALA A 310 -28.28 7.71 1.76
C ALA A 310 -27.03 7.40 2.60
N PRO A 311 -26.75 8.21 3.65
CA PRO A 311 -25.56 8.06 4.50
C PRO A 311 -25.71 6.92 5.52
N VAL A 312 -25.94 5.70 5.03
CA VAL A 312 -26.14 4.50 5.86
C VAL A 312 -24.94 3.55 5.75
N LEU A 313 -24.73 2.75 6.80
CA LEU A 313 -23.58 1.83 6.91
C LEU A 313 -23.43 0.92 5.69
N GLY A 314 -24.53 0.36 5.18
CA GLY A 314 -24.50 -0.54 4.01
C GLY A 314 -23.94 0.12 2.75
N VAL A 315 -24.32 1.38 2.48
CA VAL A 315 -23.84 2.15 1.32
C VAL A 315 -22.36 2.48 1.48
N LEU A 316 -21.96 2.93 2.67
CA LEU A 316 -20.56 3.20 3.01
C LEU A 316 -19.68 1.97 2.79
N ILE A 317 -20.07 0.81 3.33
CA ILE A 317 -19.30 -0.43 3.21
C ILE A 317 -19.26 -0.91 1.76
N GLY A 318 -20.40 -0.95 1.07
CA GLY A 318 -20.47 -1.36 -0.34
C GLY A 318 -19.60 -0.49 -1.24
N PHE A 319 -19.72 0.84 -1.11
CA PHE A 319 -18.90 1.78 -1.85
C PHE A 319 -17.40 1.63 -1.50
N GLY A 320 -17.06 1.57 -0.21
CA GLY A 320 -15.69 1.42 0.26
C GLY A 320 -15.02 0.15 -0.26
N VAL A 321 -15.73 -0.97 -0.27
CA VAL A 321 -15.24 -2.25 -0.80
C VAL A 321 -14.99 -2.15 -2.30
N VAL A 322 -15.96 -1.68 -3.09
CA VAL A 322 -15.83 -1.53 -4.56
C VAL A 322 -14.65 -0.62 -4.90
N ARG A 323 -14.55 0.52 -4.21
CA ARG A 323 -13.50 1.50 -4.45
C ARG A 323 -12.11 0.95 -4.13
N ARG A 324 -11.96 0.21 -3.02
CA ARG A 324 -10.67 -0.40 -2.65
C ARG A 324 -10.27 -1.53 -3.58
N ILE A 325 -11.22 -2.39 -3.98
CA ILE A 325 -10.97 -3.44 -4.97
C ILE A 325 -10.44 -2.81 -6.25
N GLY A 326 -11.14 -1.80 -6.74
CA GLY A 326 -10.80 -1.12 -7.97
C GLY A 326 -9.48 -0.34 -7.92
N GLU A 327 -9.13 0.29 -6.78
CA GLU A 327 -7.80 0.88 -6.62
C GLU A 327 -6.70 -0.17 -6.74
N PHE A 328 -6.79 -1.27 -5.97
CA PHE A 328 -5.71 -2.25 -5.89
C PHE A 328 -5.60 -3.16 -7.11
N SER A 329 -6.71 -3.40 -7.82
CA SER A 329 -6.74 -4.28 -8.99
C SER A 329 -6.60 -3.54 -10.31
N ILE A 330 -7.05 -2.28 -10.41
CA ILE A 330 -7.15 -1.57 -11.71
C ILE A 330 -6.39 -0.25 -11.68
N SER A 331 -6.78 0.70 -10.82
CA SER A 331 -6.27 2.07 -10.90
C SER A 331 -4.80 2.19 -10.55
N LYS A 332 -4.31 1.46 -9.55
CA LYS A 332 -2.88 1.47 -9.22
C LYS A 332 -2.03 0.92 -10.36
N PRO A 333 -2.28 -0.29 -10.91
CA PRO A 333 -1.59 -0.76 -12.11
C PRO A 333 -1.70 0.18 -13.32
N ALA A 334 -2.89 0.75 -13.57
CA ALA A 334 -3.10 1.69 -14.68
C ALA A 334 -2.28 2.98 -14.51
N ARG A 335 -2.20 3.51 -13.28
CA ARG A 335 -1.37 4.66 -12.94
C ARG A 335 0.11 4.33 -13.04
N ASP A 336 0.53 3.16 -12.59
CA ASP A 336 1.91 2.70 -12.73
C ASP A 336 2.32 2.57 -14.21
N ALA A 337 1.39 2.18 -15.08
CA ALA A 337 1.61 2.13 -16.53
C ALA A 337 1.88 3.53 -17.14
N LEU A 338 1.38 4.63 -16.56
CA LEU A 338 1.69 5.99 -17.03
C LEU A 338 3.18 6.33 -16.86
N PHE A 339 3.86 5.72 -15.90
CA PHE A 339 5.28 5.94 -15.69
C PHE A 339 6.16 5.17 -16.70
N THR A 340 5.62 4.25 -17.49
CA THR A 340 6.44 3.48 -18.45
C THR A 340 6.92 4.34 -19.62
N VAL A 341 6.16 5.38 -19.98
CA VAL A 341 6.49 6.34 -21.05
C VAL A 341 7.39 7.49 -20.57
N VAL A 342 7.66 7.59 -19.26
CA VAL A 342 8.52 8.63 -18.68
C VAL A 342 9.98 8.18 -18.74
N PRO A 343 10.93 9.05 -19.15
CA PRO A 343 12.35 8.74 -19.14
C PRO A 343 12.82 8.16 -17.81
N ARG A 344 13.75 7.19 -17.85
CA ARG A 344 14.15 6.39 -16.68
C ARG A 344 14.58 7.27 -15.50
N GLU A 345 15.37 8.31 -15.74
CA GLU A 345 15.87 9.19 -14.69
C GLU A 345 14.75 9.96 -13.99
N GLU A 346 13.87 10.60 -14.76
CA GLU A 346 12.70 11.34 -14.24
C GLU A 346 11.75 10.40 -13.51
N ARG A 347 11.51 9.20 -14.05
CA ARG A 347 10.64 8.19 -13.46
C ARG A 347 11.05 7.81 -12.04
N TYR A 348 12.34 7.51 -11.82
CA TYR A 348 12.80 7.09 -10.49
C TYR A 348 12.70 8.23 -9.47
N LYS A 349 13.09 9.46 -9.84
CA LYS A 349 13.09 10.61 -8.94
C LYS A 349 11.67 11.12 -8.65
N ALA A 350 10.84 11.26 -9.68
CA ALA A 350 9.47 11.76 -9.56
C ALA A 350 8.54 10.75 -8.88
N LYS A 351 8.64 9.45 -9.19
CA LYS A 351 7.74 8.44 -8.60
C LYS A 351 7.85 8.39 -7.08
N ASN A 352 9.07 8.39 -6.54
CA ASN A 352 9.27 8.36 -5.09
C ASN A 352 8.71 9.63 -4.41
N PHE A 353 8.93 10.79 -5.01
CA PHE A 353 8.35 12.05 -4.55
C PHE A 353 6.81 12.03 -4.58
N ILE A 354 6.22 11.54 -5.68
CA ILE A 354 4.77 11.45 -5.85
C ILE A 354 4.15 10.47 -4.84
N ASP A 355 4.69 9.26 -4.73
CA ASP A 355 4.16 8.21 -3.86
C ASP A 355 4.33 8.52 -2.37
N THR A 356 5.30 9.37 -2.02
CA THR A 356 5.55 9.76 -0.61
C THR A 356 4.93 11.13 -0.30
N VAL A 357 5.44 12.20 -0.92
CA VAL A 357 5.11 13.58 -0.54
C VAL A 357 3.74 13.97 -1.07
N ILE A 358 3.44 13.70 -2.33
CA ILE A 358 2.13 14.06 -2.91
C ILE A 358 1.02 13.21 -2.29
N TYR A 359 1.24 11.90 -2.13
CA TYR A 359 0.26 11.02 -1.50
C TYR A 359 -0.01 11.41 -0.04
N ARG A 360 1.04 11.47 0.81
CA ARG A 360 0.87 11.71 2.25
C ARG A 360 0.60 13.17 2.60
N GLY A 361 1.20 14.08 1.84
CA GLY A 361 0.88 15.50 1.91
C GLY A 361 -0.56 15.75 1.44
N GLY A 362 -1.01 15.01 0.43
CA GLY A 362 -2.41 14.97 -0.02
C GLY A 362 -3.36 14.57 1.09
N ASP A 363 -3.12 13.44 1.77
CA ASP A 363 -3.92 12.98 2.92
C ASP A 363 -4.03 14.08 4.01
N THR A 364 -2.90 14.72 4.33
CA THR A 364 -2.83 15.77 5.36
C THR A 364 -3.61 17.02 4.94
N LEU A 365 -3.35 17.51 3.72
CA LEU A 365 -4.02 18.68 3.17
C LEU A 365 -5.53 18.46 3.07
N SER A 366 -5.96 17.29 2.57
CA SER A 366 -7.37 16.96 2.52
C SER A 366 -8.00 16.81 3.90
N GLY A 367 -7.25 16.31 4.89
CA GLY A 367 -7.73 16.23 6.27
C GLY A 367 -8.14 17.59 6.83
N TRP A 368 -7.32 18.61 6.59
CA TRP A 368 -7.61 19.99 7.00
C TRP A 368 -8.67 20.67 6.12
N LEU A 369 -8.65 20.45 4.80
CA LEU A 369 -9.60 21.10 3.88
C LEU A 369 -11.03 20.55 3.97
N LEU A 370 -11.17 19.27 4.31
CA LEU A 370 -12.48 18.59 4.34
C LEU A 370 -13.07 18.50 5.75
N GLY A 371 -12.32 18.85 6.79
CA GLY A 371 -12.76 18.81 8.18
C GLY A 371 -13.96 19.71 8.42
N GLY A 372 -15.09 19.13 8.81
CA GLY A 372 -16.30 19.88 9.15
C GLY A 372 -17.06 20.48 7.96
N VAL A 373 -16.76 20.11 6.72
CA VAL A 373 -17.47 20.60 5.53
C VAL A 373 -18.86 19.94 5.42
N PRO A 374 -19.97 20.71 5.48
CA PRO A 374 -21.31 20.18 5.27
C PRO A 374 -21.48 19.62 3.86
N GLY A 375 -22.20 18.52 3.71
CA GLY A 375 -22.44 17.93 2.39
C GLY A 375 -21.17 17.39 1.71
N LEU A 376 -20.17 16.98 2.50
CA LEU A 376 -18.88 16.46 2.04
C LEU A 376 -18.99 15.43 0.90
N ALA A 377 -20.02 14.57 0.92
CA ALA A 377 -20.27 13.60 -0.13
C ALA A 377 -20.53 14.26 -1.51
N PHE A 378 -21.29 15.36 -1.57
CA PHE A 378 -21.53 16.07 -2.82
C PHE A 378 -20.31 16.84 -3.31
N VAL A 379 -19.52 17.40 -2.39
CA VAL A 379 -18.21 18.01 -2.73
C VAL A 379 -17.27 16.95 -3.32
N ALA A 380 -17.22 15.77 -2.72
CA ALA A 380 -16.45 14.64 -3.23
C ALA A 380 -16.98 14.13 -4.59
N ALA A 381 -18.29 14.16 -4.83
CA ALA A 381 -18.86 13.88 -6.13
C ALA A 381 -18.36 14.88 -7.20
N ALA A 382 -18.37 16.18 -6.90
CA ALA A 382 -17.86 17.21 -7.82
C ALA A 382 -16.37 17.02 -8.14
N ILE A 383 -15.55 16.70 -7.13
CA ILE A 383 -14.13 16.39 -7.31
C ILE A 383 -13.95 15.12 -8.15
N SER A 384 -14.82 14.12 -8.01
CA SER A 384 -14.80 12.91 -8.83
C SER A 384 -15.08 13.22 -10.31
N ALA A 385 -15.95 14.19 -10.63
CA ALA A 385 -16.18 14.64 -12.00
C ALA A 385 -14.93 15.29 -12.62
N ALA A 386 -14.24 16.16 -11.87
CA ALA A 386 -12.95 16.72 -12.30
C ALA A 386 -11.90 15.61 -12.49
N TRP A 387 -11.91 14.60 -11.64
CA TRP A 387 -11.00 13.45 -11.72
C TRP A 387 -11.23 12.61 -12.98
N ILE A 388 -12.48 12.45 -13.42
CA ILE A 388 -12.82 11.79 -14.71
C ILE A 388 -12.18 12.56 -15.87
N ALA A 389 -12.36 13.88 -15.92
CA ALA A 389 -11.79 14.72 -16.98
C ALA A 389 -10.25 14.58 -17.04
N LEU A 390 -9.60 14.56 -15.87
CA LEU A 390 -8.16 14.38 -15.77
C LEU A 390 -7.71 12.98 -16.24
N ALA A 391 -8.48 11.94 -15.95
CA ALA A 391 -8.21 10.58 -16.40
C ALA A 391 -8.21 10.47 -17.93
N PHE A 392 -9.20 11.09 -18.60
CA PHE A 392 -9.26 11.14 -20.05
C PHE A 392 -8.12 11.97 -20.66
N PHE A 393 -7.77 13.10 -20.05
CA PHE A 393 -6.64 13.92 -20.46
C PHE A 393 -5.32 13.12 -20.42
N LEU A 394 -5.04 12.44 -19.29
CA LEU A 394 -3.84 11.62 -19.12
C LEU A 394 -3.79 10.43 -20.09
N GLY A 395 -4.91 9.73 -20.26
CA GLY A 395 -4.99 8.61 -21.20
C GLY A 395 -4.86 9.05 -22.66
N GLY A 396 -5.30 10.26 -23.01
CA GLY A 396 -5.07 10.86 -24.33
C GLY A 396 -3.59 11.18 -24.57
N ARG A 397 -2.94 11.85 -23.60
CA ARG A 397 -1.50 12.18 -23.64
C ARG A 397 -0.61 10.94 -23.71
N MET A 398 -0.95 9.87 -22.99
CA MET A 398 -0.17 8.63 -23.05
C MET A 398 -0.14 8.04 -24.47
N LYS A 399 -1.26 8.13 -25.22
CA LYS A 399 -1.34 7.63 -26.61
C LYS A 399 -0.51 8.47 -27.59
N THR A 400 -0.43 9.79 -27.40
CA THR A 400 0.35 10.67 -28.28
C THR A 400 1.86 10.43 -28.09
N TRP A 401 2.30 10.26 -26.84
CA TRP A 401 3.71 9.92 -26.52
C TRP A 401 4.15 8.59 -27.15
N THR A 402 3.31 7.54 -27.06
CA THR A 402 3.62 6.26 -27.72
C THR A 402 3.65 6.32 -29.25
N ARG A 403 3.09 7.37 -29.88
CA ARG A 403 3.06 7.54 -31.34
C ARG A 403 4.21 8.40 -31.86
N GLU A 404 4.70 9.36 -31.09
CA GLU A 404 5.82 10.22 -31.48
C GLU A 404 7.19 9.50 -31.36
N ASP A 405 7.33 8.54 -30.44
CA ASP A 405 8.55 7.74 -30.22
C ASP A 405 8.51 6.32 -30.84
N ALA A 406 7.47 5.98 -31.62
CA ALA A 406 7.48 4.73 -32.38
C ALA A 406 8.55 4.83 -33.49
N PRO A 407 9.56 3.94 -33.54
CA PRO A 407 10.54 3.97 -34.61
C PRO A 407 9.79 3.82 -35.95
N ARG A 408 9.98 4.80 -36.85
CA ARG A 408 9.49 4.74 -38.22
C ARG A 408 10.18 3.64 -39.01
#